data_AF-A0A7C0YA63-F1
#
_entry.id   AF-A0A7C0YA63-F1
#
_cell.length_a   1.000
_cell.length_b   1.000
_cell.length_c   1.000
_cell.angle_alpha   90.00
_cell.angle_beta   90.00
_cell.angle_gamma   90.00
#
_symmetry.space_group_name_H-M   'P 1'
#
loop_
_entity.id
_entity.type
_entity.pdbx_description
1 polymer ?
#
loop_
_entity_poly.entity_id
_entity_poly.type
_entity_poly.pdbx_seq_one_letter_code
_entity_poly.pdbx_strand_id
1 'polypeptide(L)'
;MNVKVKKNLIEKLRKECPTPIIPIPSRKPPKETYIEPVSVFYGMDVIPFTRDLATEIITVGTEPTLLLSPPHPRVYIIYNPARIVAGPNYTVINLFDGETDSAGDTTADPLGVTGFQNCHLHLTVRSISGTWKFAQLALDPYTLEWAEVQVFRTVDSTGAYYDYFGDFGIATDLAFKWYPETSGTINFALTATLKGGGTGGVTVERTVYLGGRNVTVDTGYPLMESQKVGILPAQDLEIWAVAKIETYVKVYRL
;
A
#
# COMPACT_ATOMS: atom_id res chain seq x y z
N MET A 1 -16.53 88.23 -39.91
CA MET A 1 -16.22 87.86 -38.50
C MET A 1 -17.50 87.32 -37.89
N ASN A 2 -17.61 86.16 -37.24
CA ASN A 2 -16.62 85.39 -36.51
C ASN A 2 -17.12 83.93 -36.44
N VAL A 3 -16.72 83.11 -37.42
CA VAL A 3 -16.99 81.66 -37.46
C VAL A 3 -16.36 80.93 -36.26
N LYS A 4 -15.49 81.62 -35.49
CA LYS A 4 -14.93 81.18 -34.22
C LYS A 4 -15.87 81.31 -32.99
N VAL A 5 -16.94 82.11 -33.04
CA VAL A 5 -17.75 82.37 -31.82
C VAL A 5 -18.87 81.33 -31.62
N LYS A 6 -19.43 80.73 -32.68
CA LYS A 6 -20.49 79.69 -32.55
C LYS A 6 -19.98 78.30 -32.15
N LYS A 7 -18.73 77.94 -32.45
CA LYS A 7 -18.14 76.64 -32.03
C LYS A 7 -17.92 76.57 -30.50
N ASN A 8 -17.55 77.69 -29.87
CA ASN A 8 -17.27 77.75 -28.43
C ASN A 8 -18.52 77.64 -27.52
N LEU A 9 -19.73 77.87 -28.03
CA LEU A 9 -20.95 77.78 -27.20
C LEU A 9 -21.53 76.35 -27.15
N ILE A 10 -21.41 75.59 -28.24
CA ILE A 10 -21.87 74.19 -28.33
C ILE A 10 -20.90 73.24 -27.59
N GLU A 11 -19.59 73.53 -27.59
CA GLU A 11 -18.62 72.81 -26.77
C GLU A 11 -18.77 73.09 -25.28
N LYS A 12 -19.21 74.29 -24.88
CA LYS A 12 -19.51 74.60 -23.47
C LYS A 12 -20.75 73.87 -22.96
N LEU A 13 -21.84 73.83 -23.74
CA LEU A 13 -23.09 73.15 -23.32
C LEU A 13 -22.98 71.61 -23.26
N ARG A 14 -22.07 70.99 -24.03
CA ARG A 14 -21.81 69.54 -23.92
C ARG A 14 -20.94 69.15 -22.72
N LYS A 15 -20.21 70.10 -22.12
CA LYS A 15 -19.40 69.84 -20.92
C LYS A 15 -20.22 69.81 -19.63
N GLU A 16 -21.42 70.39 -19.62
CA GLU A 16 -22.23 70.55 -18.41
C GLU A 16 -23.39 69.56 -18.28
N CYS A 17 -23.65 68.69 -19.28
CA CYS A 17 -24.64 67.61 -19.17
C CYS A 17 -24.31 66.38 -20.05
N PRO A 18 -23.46 65.44 -19.61
CA PRO A 18 -23.58 64.05 -20.02
C PRO A 18 -24.68 63.38 -19.17
N THR A 19 -25.71 62.89 -19.86
CA THR A 19 -26.80 62.03 -19.37
C THR A 19 -26.32 61.03 -18.31
N PRO A 20 -27.08 60.73 -17.23
CA PRO A 20 -26.67 59.70 -16.29
C PRO A 20 -26.51 58.39 -17.04
N ILE A 21 -25.27 57.97 -17.25
CA ILE A 21 -24.95 56.62 -17.68
C ILE A 21 -25.27 55.76 -16.46
N ILE A 22 -26.49 55.25 -16.41
CA ILE A 22 -26.82 54.08 -15.60
C ILE A 22 -25.80 53.02 -16.02
N PRO A 23 -24.97 52.48 -15.13
CA PRO A 23 -24.11 51.37 -15.51
C PRO A 23 -25.02 50.24 -15.94
N ILE A 24 -25.08 49.99 -17.25
CA ILE A 24 -25.44 48.67 -17.74
C ILE A 24 -24.42 47.77 -17.06
N PRO A 25 -24.83 46.84 -16.18
CA PRO A 25 -23.87 45.91 -15.62
C PRO A 25 -23.22 45.24 -16.82
N SER A 26 -21.92 45.50 -17.01
CA SER A 26 -21.12 44.73 -17.95
C SER A 26 -21.27 43.30 -17.44
N ARG A 27 -22.15 42.51 -18.07
CA ARG A 27 -22.05 41.07 -18.00
C ARG A 27 -20.70 40.79 -18.63
N LYS A 28 -19.66 40.75 -17.80
CA LYS A 28 -18.45 40.05 -18.15
C LYS A 28 -18.95 38.70 -18.65
N PRO A 29 -18.55 38.23 -19.85
CA PRO A 29 -18.75 36.82 -20.16
C PRO A 29 -18.22 36.05 -18.94
N PRO A 30 -18.93 35.01 -18.45
CA PRO A 30 -18.42 34.23 -17.34
C PRO A 30 -16.98 33.91 -17.69
N LYS A 31 -16.05 34.32 -16.82
CA LYS A 31 -14.67 33.87 -16.97
C LYS A 31 -14.80 32.37 -17.08
N GLU A 32 -14.40 31.80 -18.22
CA GLU A 32 -14.06 30.40 -18.27
C GLU A 32 -12.96 30.25 -17.22
N THR A 33 -13.35 29.87 -16.01
CA THR A 33 -12.43 29.36 -15.03
C THR A 33 -11.92 28.08 -15.64
N TYR A 34 -10.83 28.20 -16.38
CA TYR A 34 -9.88 27.13 -16.51
C TYR A 34 -9.50 26.77 -15.07
N ILE A 35 -10.13 25.73 -14.54
CA ILE A 35 -9.65 25.10 -13.31
C ILE A 35 -8.32 24.51 -13.75
N GLU A 36 -7.22 25.17 -13.36
CA GLU A 36 -5.90 24.63 -13.56
C GLU A 36 -5.89 23.20 -13.00
N PRO A 37 -5.31 22.22 -13.72
CA PRO A 37 -5.18 20.86 -13.21
C PRO A 37 -4.48 20.93 -11.85
N VAL A 38 -5.14 20.32 -10.86
CA VAL A 38 -4.80 20.29 -9.44
C VAL A 38 -3.28 20.27 -9.23
N SER A 39 -2.74 21.38 -8.74
CA SER A 39 -1.39 21.44 -8.20
C SER A 39 -1.33 20.54 -6.97
N VAL A 40 -0.52 19.49 -7.03
CA VAL A 40 -0.26 18.60 -5.89
C VAL A 40 0.54 19.38 -4.85
N PHE A 41 -0.11 19.79 -3.76
CA PHE A 41 0.55 20.41 -2.62
C PHE A 41 1.21 19.34 -1.76
N TYR A 42 2.55 19.26 -1.79
CA TYR A 42 3.34 18.58 -0.76
C TYR A 42 3.79 19.61 0.27
N GLY A 43 2.88 19.98 1.18
CA GLY A 43 3.20 20.75 2.39
C GLY A 43 2.97 19.86 3.61
N MET A 44 4.03 19.46 4.31
CA MET A 44 3.93 18.81 5.61
C MET A 44 3.60 19.85 6.69
N ASP A 45 2.36 20.32 6.72
CA ASP A 45 1.83 21.09 7.84
C ASP A 45 1.05 20.15 8.76
N VAL A 46 1.54 19.98 9.99
CA VAL A 46 0.84 19.24 11.03
C VAL A 46 -0.38 20.06 11.43
N ILE A 47 -1.56 19.64 10.99
CA ILE A 47 -2.85 20.21 11.41
C ILE A 47 -3.21 19.59 12.76
N PRO A 48 -3.20 20.34 13.89
CA PRO A 48 -3.72 19.84 15.14
C PRO A 48 -5.25 19.74 15.05
N PHE A 49 -5.77 18.51 14.99
CA PHE A 49 -7.21 18.26 15.01
C PHE A 49 -7.77 18.50 16.41
N THR A 50 -8.67 19.47 16.56
CA THR A 50 -9.33 19.84 17.84
C THR A 50 -10.65 19.11 18.08
N ARG A 51 -11.06 18.23 17.17
CA ARG A 51 -12.28 17.40 17.26
C ARG A 51 -12.01 16.01 16.69
N ASP A 52 -12.67 14.99 17.25
CA ASP A 52 -12.66 13.64 16.70
C ASP A 52 -13.14 13.66 15.25
N LEU A 53 -12.33 13.15 14.33
CA LEU A 53 -12.72 12.98 12.93
C LEU A 53 -13.88 11.98 12.87
N ALA A 54 -15.05 12.43 12.41
CA ALA A 54 -16.16 11.55 12.16
C ALA A 54 -15.73 10.54 11.09
N THR A 55 -15.57 9.28 11.52
CA THR A 55 -15.08 8.18 10.70
C THR A 55 -16.23 7.24 10.42
N GLU A 56 -16.51 7.00 9.14
CA GLU A 56 -17.46 6.00 8.70
C GLU A 56 -16.70 4.83 8.07
N ILE A 57 -17.05 3.59 8.44
CA ILE A 57 -16.48 2.37 7.87
C ILE A 57 -17.55 1.77 6.97
N ILE A 58 -17.25 1.68 5.67
CA ILE A 58 -18.18 1.20 4.64
C ILE A 58 -17.62 -0.08 4.03
N THR A 59 -18.43 -1.14 3.95
CA THR A 59 -18.09 -2.37 3.24
C THR A 59 -18.34 -2.18 1.75
N VAL A 60 -17.30 -2.27 0.93
CA VAL A 60 -17.35 -2.18 -0.53
C VAL A 60 -17.32 -3.59 -1.11
N GLY A 61 -18.37 -3.97 -1.81
CA GLY A 61 -18.48 -5.27 -2.48
C GLY A 61 -17.93 -5.29 -3.91
N THR A 62 -18.24 -6.37 -4.61
CA THR A 62 -17.94 -6.55 -6.04
C THR A 62 -18.91 -5.82 -6.97
N GLU A 63 -19.98 -5.27 -6.41
CA GLU A 63 -20.94 -4.40 -7.09
C GLU A 63 -20.78 -2.95 -6.60
N PRO A 64 -21.10 -1.94 -7.43
CA PRO A 64 -21.01 -0.54 -7.05
C PRO A 64 -21.74 -0.25 -5.73
N THR A 65 -20.98 0.22 -4.75
CA THR A 65 -21.44 0.59 -3.40
C THR A 65 -21.33 2.09 -3.23
N LEU A 66 -22.40 2.75 -2.77
CA LEU A 66 -22.40 4.19 -2.52
C LEU A 66 -21.51 4.51 -1.31
N LEU A 67 -20.51 5.38 -1.50
CA LEU A 67 -19.63 5.86 -0.44
C LEU A 67 -20.05 7.23 0.11
N LEU A 68 -20.43 8.15 -0.77
CA LEU A 68 -20.79 9.52 -0.40
C LEU A 68 -22.01 9.97 -1.20
N SER A 69 -23.03 10.48 -0.51
CA SER A 69 -24.21 11.10 -1.09
C SER A 69 -24.21 12.62 -0.83
N PRO A 70 -24.72 13.43 -1.78
CA PRO A 70 -25.03 14.84 -1.52
C PRO A 70 -25.94 15.04 -0.30
N PRO A 71 -25.91 16.22 0.35
CA PRO A 71 -25.02 17.35 0.09
C PRO A 71 -23.62 17.14 0.68
N HIS A 72 -22.60 17.74 0.05
CA HIS A 72 -21.18 17.64 0.48
C HIS A 72 -20.69 18.93 1.15
N PRO A 73 -20.97 19.16 2.45
CA PRO A 73 -20.59 20.40 3.12
C PRO A 73 -19.09 20.49 3.46
N ARG A 74 -18.30 19.44 3.22
CA ARG A 74 -16.95 19.24 3.79
C ARG A 74 -16.04 18.49 2.82
N VAL A 75 -14.73 18.55 3.09
CA VAL A 75 -13.72 17.70 2.42
C VAL A 75 -13.77 16.31 3.03
N TYR A 76 -13.61 15.28 2.20
CA TYR A 76 -13.56 13.89 2.64
C TYR A 76 -12.16 13.34 2.40
N ILE A 77 -11.65 12.54 3.34
CA ILE A 77 -10.52 11.65 3.10
C ILE A 77 -11.09 10.25 2.98
N ILE A 78 -11.00 9.68 1.78
CA ILE A 78 -11.27 8.26 1.57
C ILE A 78 -9.94 7.53 1.73
N TYR A 79 -9.87 6.69 2.75
CA TYR A 79 -8.76 5.81 2.99
C TYR A 79 -9.19 4.39 2.64
N ASN A 80 -8.44 3.72 1.78
CA ASN A 80 -8.54 2.27 1.67
C ASN A 80 -7.69 1.70 2.81
N PRO A 81 -8.31 1.30 3.94
CA PRO A 81 -7.62 0.75 5.09
C PRO A 81 -7.07 -0.64 4.83
N ALA A 82 -6.97 -1.10 3.57
CA ALA A 82 -6.31 -2.34 3.24
C ALA A 82 -4.82 -2.25 3.62
N ARG A 83 -4.63 -2.52 4.90
CA ARG A 83 -3.52 -3.09 5.62
C ARG A 83 -4.21 -3.83 6.75
N ILE A 84 -4.48 -5.12 6.56
CA ILE A 84 -4.65 -5.96 7.73
C ILE A 84 -3.26 -6.06 8.34
N VAL A 85 -3.12 -5.54 9.56
CA VAL A 85 -1.90 -5.55 10.36
C VAL A 85 -1.62 -6.95 10.96
N ALA A 86 -2.18 -8.03 10.37
CA ALA A 86 -2.01 -9.43 10.75
C ALA A 86 -2.50 -10.45 9.67
N GLY A 87 -1.58 -11.23 9.10
CA GLY A 87 -1.66 -12.61 8.50
C GLY A 87 -2.85 -13.10 7.65
N PRO A 88 -2.61 -13.82 6.52
CA PRO A 88 -2.54 -15.29 6.62
C PRO A 88 -1.54 -16.01 5.70
N ASN A 89 -0.70 -15.34 4.92
CA ASN A 89 0.36 -16.03 4.16
C ASN A 89 1.57 -16.25 5.05
N TYR A 90 1.36 -17.05 6.10
CA TYR A 90 2.45 -17.70 6.79
C TYR A 90 2.31 -19.20 6.61
N THR A 91 3.40 -19.82 6.24
CA THR A 91 3.45 -21.27 6.13
C THR A 91 4.41 -21.76 7.19
N VAL A 92 3.88 -22.55 8.13
CA VAL A 92 4.69 -23.25 9.12
C VAL A 92 5.01 -24.63 8.55
N ILE A 93 6.29 -24.96 8.50
CA ILE A 93 6.78 -26.16 7.86
C ILE A 93 7.72 -26.84 8.83
N ASN A 94 7.47 -28.12 9.08
CA ASN A 94 8.43 -28.96 9.76
C ASN A 94 9.44 -29.43 8.73
N LEU A 95 10.68 -28.96 8.85
CA LEU A 95 11.76 -29.28 7.92
C LEU A 95 12.48 -30.57 8.33
N PHE A 96 12.56 -30.82 9.63
CA PHE A 96 13.13 -32.03 10.19
C PHE A 96 12.64 -32.21 11.62
N ASP A 97 12.31 -33.44 12.00
CA ASP A 97 12.08 -33.80 13.40
C ASP A 97 12.56 -35.23 13.64
N GLY A 98 13.69 -35.38 14.31
CA GLY A 98 14.27 -36.69 14.54
C GLY A 98 15.67 -36.66 15.14
N GLU A 99 16.30 -37.83 15.13
CA GLU A 99 17.70 -38.04 15.47
C GLU A 99 18.52 -38.32 14.21
N THR A 100 19.72 -37.75 14.15
CA THR A 100 20.64 -37.92 13.03
C THR A 100 22.07 -38.01 13.55
N ASP A 101 22.88 -38.73 12.79
CA ASP A 101 24.33 -38.79 12.92
C ASP A 101 24.97 -38.22 11.65
N SER A 102 26.30 -38.17 11.58
CA SER A 102 27.01 -37.63 10.42
C SER A 102 26.79 -38.44 9.12
N ALA A 103 26.06 -39.55 9.15
CA ALA A 103 25.87 -40.42 8.00
C ALA A 103 24.58 -40.07 7.24
N GLY A 104 24.65 -40.13 5.91
CA GLY A 104 23.51 -39.88 5.02
C GLY A 104 23.38 -38.42 4.58
N ASP A 105 22.20 -38.09 4.04
CA ASP A 105 21.88 -36.72 3.63
C ASP A 105 21.41 -35.93 4.86
N THR A 106 22.15 -34.86 5.17
CA THR A 106 21.90 -33.98 6.32
C THR A 106 21.24 -32.68 5.91
N THR A 107 20.45 -32.74 4.85
CA THR A 107 19.73 -31.62 4.25
C THR A 107 18.23 -31.82 4.44
N ALA A 108 17.54 -30.78 4.91
CA ALA A 108 16.09 -30.75 4.94
C ALA A 108 15.49 -30.68 3.54
N ASP A 109 14.22 -31.08 3.43
CA ASP A 109 13.45 -30.89 2.20
C ASP A 109 13.46 -29.41 1.76
N PRO A 110 13.65 -29.14 0.45
CA PRO A 110 13.60 -27.80 -0.08
C PRO A 110 12.31 -27.07 0.23
N LEU A 111 12.46 -25.79 0.55
CA LEU A 111 11.40 -24.87 0.87
C LEU A 111 11.27 -23.82 -0.24
N GLY A 112 10.16 -23.85 -0.96
CA GLY A 112 9.81 -22.78 -1.90
C GLY A 112 9.56 -21.47 -1.14
N VAL A 113 10.41 -20.47 -1.37
CA VAL A 113 10.32 -19.14 -0.74
C VAL A 113 9.88 -18.05 -1.71
N THR A 114 9.58 -18.41 -2.95
CA THR A 114 9.07 -17.48 -3.97
C THR A 114 7.82 -16.76 -3.45
N GLY A 115 7.89 -15.43 -3.44
CA GLY A 115 6.79 -14.60 -2.99
C GLY A 115 6.69 -14.44 -1.47
N PHE A 116 7.64 -14.95 -0.67
CA PHE A 116 7.79 -14.63 0.76
C PHE A 116 8.88 -13.59 1.00
N GLN A 117 8.76 -12.77 2.06
CA GLN A 117 9.75 -11.73 2.37
C GLN A 117 10.75 -12.17 3.43
N ASN A 118 10.33 -13.03 4.36
CA ASN A 118 11.16 -13.47 5.47
C ASN A 118 10.80 -14.87 5.97
N CYS A 119 11.72 -15.45 6.73
CA CYS A 119 11.67 -16.80 7.30
C CYS A 119 12.14 -16.69 8.74
N HIS A 120 11.34 -17.25 9.62
CA HIS A 120 11.68 -17.44 11.02
C HIS A 120 11.94 -18.92 11.24
N LEU A 121 13.15 -19.26 11.67
CA LEU A 121 13.49 -20.63 12.04
C LEU A 121 13.41 -20.81 13.55
N HIS A 122 12.83 -21.94 13.97
CA HIS A 122 12.92 -22.43 15.33
C HIS A 122 13.61 -23.79 15.31
N LEU A 123 14.73 -23.87 16.01
CA LEU A 123 15.49 -25.10 16.23
C LEU A 123 15.32 -25.50 17.69
N THR A 124 14.83 -26.71 17.93
CA THR A 124 14.70 -27.28 19.27
C THR A 124 15.57 -28.52 19.37
N VAL A 125 16.67 -28.44 20.13
CA VAL A 125 17.62 -29.54 20.35
C VAL A 125 17.24 -30.26 21.64
N ARG A 126 16.87 -31.54 21.53
CA ARG A 126 16.43 -32.40 22.64
C ARG A 126 17.58 -33.18 23.26
N SER A 127 18.53 -33.63 22.44
CA SER A 127 19.79 -34.23 22.88
C SER A 127 20.88 -33.94 21.84
N ILE A 128 22.14 -33.85 22.29
CA ILE A 128 23.28 -33.57 21.43
C ILE A 128 24.56 -34.17 22.01
N SER A 129 25.40 -34.69 21.12
CA SER A 129 26.80 -34.99 21.37
C SER A 129 27.65 -34.43 20.23
N GLY A 130 28.85 -33.96 20.55
CA GLY A 130 29.66 -33.20 19.61
C GLY A 130 29.14 -31.77 19.39
N THR A 131 29.61 -31.15 18.32
CA THR A 131 29.28 -29.77 17.94
C THR A 131 28.77 -29.78 16.52
N TRP A 132 27.61 -29.14 16.30
CA TRP A 132 26.89 -29.19 15.04
C TRP A 132 26.70 -27.79 14.47
N LYS A 133 26.95 -27.65 13.17
CA LYS A 133 26.71 -26.44 12.40
C LYS A 133 25.44 -26.58 11.59
N PHE A 134 24.70 -25.49 11.50
CA PHE A 134 23.49 -25.36 10.71
C PHE A 134 23.71 -24.25 9.68
N ALA A 135 23.52 -24.60 8.42
CA ALA A 135 23.76 -23.74 7.28
C ALA A 135 22.51 -23.60 6.42
N GLN A 136 22.32 -22.39 5.87
CA GLN A 136 21.31 -22.08 4.89
C GLN A 136 21.86 -22.39 3.50
N LEU A 137 21.09 -23.15 2.73
CA LEU A 137 21.32 -23.35 1.30
C LEU A 137 20.32 -22.53 0.49
N ALA A 138 20.74 -22.00 -0.65
CA ALA A 138 19.86 -21.35 -1.62
C ALA A 138 20.07 -21.96 -3.01
N LEU A 139 18.99 -22.11 -3.75
CA LEU A 139 19.02 -22.58 -5.13
C LEU A 139 19.32 -21.41 -6.07
N ASP A 140 20.32 -21.57 -6.94
CA ASP A 140 20.49 -20.65 -8.07
C ASP A 140 19.37 -20.90 -9.10
N PRO A 141 18.47 -19.93 -9.38
CA PRO A 141 17.37 -20.12 -10.31
C PRO A 141 17.80 -20.32 -11.76
N TYR A 142 19.05 -19.99 -12.12
CA TYR A 142 19.56 -20.18 -13.49
C TYR A 142 20.21 -21.55 -13.69
N THR A 143 21.14 -21.93 -12.81
CA THR A 143 21.88 -23.20 -12.94
C THR A 143 21.21 -24.39 -12.24
N LEU A 144 20.26 -24.13 -11.33
CA LEU A 144 19.64 -25.12 -10.43
C LEU A 144 20.62 -25.81 -9.48
N GLU A 145 21.79 -25.21 -9.25
CA GLU A 145 22.77 -25.67 -8.27
C GLU A 145 22.49 -25.07 -6.88
N TRP A 146 22.74 -25.86 -5.83
CA TRP A 146 22.60 -25.41 -4.44
C TRP A 146 23.90 -24.79 -3.91
N ALA A 147 23.81 -23.57 -3.40
CA ALA A 147 24.92 -22.88 -2.77
C ALA A 147 24.71 -22.74 -1.26
N GLU A 148 25.75 -22.99 -0.46
CA GLU A 148 25.75 -22.64 0.95
C GLU A 148 25.91 -21.12 1.09
N VAL A 149 24.89 -20.46 1.64
CA VAL A 149 24.85 -19.00 1.79
C VAL A 149 25.57 -18.58 3.06
N GLN A 150 25.21 -19.21 4.18
CA GLN A 150 25.77 -18.88 5.50
C GLN A 150 25.53 -19.99 6.51
N VAL A 151 26.49 -20.16 7.42
CA VAL A 151 26.28 -20.89 8.68
C VAL A 151 25.60 -19.94 9.65
N PHE A 152 24.33 -20.20 9.95
CA PHE A 152 23.54 -19.32 10.83
C PHE A 152 23.66 -19.71 12.29
N ARG A 153 24.02 -20.96 12.59
CA ARG A 153 24.16 -21.43 13.98
C ARG A 153 25.18 -22.53 14.14
N THR A 154 25.86 -22.52 15.29
CA THR A 154 26.62 -23.65 15.82
C THR A 154 26.06 -23.99 17.20
N VAL A 155 25.77 -25.27 17.45
CA VAL A 155 25.20 -25.76 18.72
C VAL A 155 26.01 -26.94 19.27
N ASP A 156 26.20 -26.93 20.57
CA ASP A 156 26.90 -27.94 21.36
C ASP A 156 26.12 -28.36 22.62
N SER A 157 24.90 -27.83 22.78
CA SER A 157 24.06 -27.99 23.95
C SER A 157 22.59 -28.09 23.58
N THR A 158 21.77 -28.60 24.52
CA THR A 158 20.32 -28.69 24.35
C THR A 158 19.66 -27.33 24.57
N GLY A 159 18.51 -27.11 23.93
CA GLY A 159 17.79 -25.86 24.06
C GLY A 159 16.87 -25.55 22.89
N ALA A 160 16.19 -24.41 23.00
CA ALA A 160 15.40 -23.83 21.93
C ALA A 160 16.10 -22.57 21.41
N TYR A 161 16.14 -22.48 20.09
CA TYR A 161 16.94 -21.52 19.35
C TYR A 161 16.09 -20.90 18.25
N TYR A 162 16.35 -19.62 17.97
CA TYR A 162 15.57 -18.85 17.01
C TYR A 162 16.49 -18.04 16.10
N ASP A 163 16.23 -18.13 14.81
CA ASP A 163 16.92 -17.38 13.76
C ASP A 163 15.94 -16.71 12.81
N TYR A 164 16.40 -15.63 12.17
CA TYR A 164 15.62 -14.83 11.24
C TYR A 164 16.43 -14.56 9.98
N PHE A 165 15.79 -14.82 8.84
CA PHE A 165 16.28 -14.47 7.52
C PHE A 165 15.27 -13.56 6.85
N GLY A 166 15.72 -12.40 6.40
CA GLY A 166 14.92 -11.46 5.63
C GLY A 166 15.53 -11.21 4.27
N ASP A 167 14.70 -10.73 3.35
CA ASP A 167 15.11 -10.31 2.00
C ASP A 167 15.73 -11.44 1.18
N PHE A 168 14.89 -12.42 0.80
CA PHE A 168 15.32 -13.56 -0.01
C PHE A 168 15.80 -13.20 -1.42
N GLY A 169 15.68 -11.92 -1.82
CA GLY A 169 16.18 -11.43 -3.09
C GLY A 169 15.65 -12.26 -4.27
N ILE A 170 16.57 -12.93 -4.97
CA ILE A 170 16.29 -13.75 -6.16
C ILE A 170 16.10 -15.24 -5.87
N ALA A 171 16.23 -15.68 -4.61
CA ALA A 171 16.15 -17.09 -4.26
C ALA A 171 14.70 -17.59 -4.46
N THR A 172 14.54 -18.66 -5.25
CA THR A 172 13.24 -19.31 -5.44
C THR A 172 12.97 -20.33 -4.35
N ASP A 173 14.03 -21.01 -3.90
CA ASP A 173 14.01 -22.11 -2.95
C ASP A 173 15.17 -21.99 -1.96
N LEU A 174 14.90 -22.36 -0.71
CA LEU A 174 15.89 -22.49 0.36
C LEU A 174 15.88 -23.92 0.89
N ALA A 175 17.01 -24.39 1.39
CA ALA A 175 17.08 -25.60 2.18
C ALA A 175 17.99 -25.37 3.39
N PHE A 176 17.96 -26.29 4.34
CA PHE A 176 18.78 -26.18 5.54
C PHE A 176 19.60 -27.44 5.70
N LYS A 177 20.91 -27.27 5.89
CA LYS A 177 21.85 -28.36 6.08
C LYS A 177 22.41 -28.31 7.48
N TRP A 178 22.57 -29.47 8.10
CA TRP A 178 23.31 -29.61 9.35
C TRP A 178 24.51 -30.51 9.14
N TYR A 179 25.61 -30.26 9.84
CA TYR A 179 26.76 -31.16 9.80
C TYR A 179 27.59 -31.01 11.09
N PRO A 180 28.24 -32.09 11.55
CA PRO A 180 29.06 -32.02 12.74
C PRO A 180 30.40 -31.34 12.41
N GLU A 181 30.77 -30.36 13.24
CA GLU A 181 32.15 -29.90 13.36
C GLU A 181 32.97 -30.88 14.21
N THR A 182 32.34 -31.47 15.24
CA THR A 182 32.89 -32.60 16.00
C THR A 182 31.88 -33.73 15.97
N SER A 183 32.32 -34.94 15.58
CA SER A 183 31.47 -36.11 15.41
C SER A 183 30.64 -36.43 16.65
N GLY A 184 29.39 -36.84 16.42
CA GLY A 184 28.43 -37.21 17.45
C GLY A 184 27.05 -37.47 16.85
N THR A 185 26.02 -37.41 17.67
CA THR A 185 24.60 -37.54 17.33
C THR A 185 23.83 -36.32 17.82
N ILE A 186 22.74 -35.97 17.14
CA ILE A 186 21.86 -34.87 17.53
C ILE A 186 20.39 -35.24 17.30
N ASN A 187 19.54 -34.99 18.31
CA ASN A 187 18.09 -35.08 18.20
C ASN A 187 17.49 -33.67 18.25
N PHE A 188 16.83 -33.26 17.18
CA PHE A 188 16.25 -31.93 17.09
C PHE A 188 15.00 -31.87 16.23
N ALA A 189 14.24 -30.79 16.41
CA ALA A 189 13.20 -30.35 15.48
C ALA A 189 13.58 -28.99 14.90
N LEU A 190 13.54 -28.89 13.56
CA LEU A 190 13.74 -27.65 12.83
C LEU A 190 12.43 -27.29 12.12
N THR A 191 11.86 -26.15 12.49
CA THR A 191 10.64 -25.63 11.89
C THR A 191 10.88 -24.26 11.30
N ALA A 192 10.35 -24.03 10.10
CA ALA A 192 10.36 -22.74 9.44
C ALA A 192 8.97 -22.12 9.48
N THR A 193 8.92 -20.80 9.61
CA THR A 193 7.72 -20.00 9.40
C THR A 193 8.05 -18.91 8.39
N LEU A 194 7.58 -19.06 7.16
CA LEU A 194 7.67 -18.02 6.14
C LEU A 194 6.63 -16.95 6.42
N LYS A 195 6.96 -15.65 6.28
CA LYS A 195 6.00 -14.55 6.40
C LYS A 195 6.29 -13.40 5.43
N GLY A 196 5.39 -12.43 5.44
CA GLY A 196 5.47 -11.22 4.64
C GLY A 196 5.31 -11.46 3.14
N GLY A 197 4.79 -12.63 2.75
CA GLY A 197 4.68 -12.96 1.35
C GLY A 197 3.56 -12.24 0.61
N GLY A 198 3.91 -11.70 -0.57
CA GLY A 198 2.97 -11.20 -1.56
C GLY A 198 2.96 -12.17 -2.74
N THR A 199 1.78 -12.70 -3.08
CA THR A 199 1.59 -13.56 -4.24
C THR A 199 1.97 -12.77 -5.50
N GLY A 200 3.09 -13.11 -6.10
CA GLY A 200 3.51 -12.52 -7.37
C GLY A 200 2.43 -12.73 -8.44
N GLY A 201 2.03 -11.65 -9.11
CA GLY A 201 1.21 -11.71 -10.33
C GLY A 201 -0.28 -11.43 -10.18
N VAL A 202 -0.80 -11.06 -9.00
CA VAL A 202 -2.21 -10.71 -8.85
C VAL A 202 -2.36 -9.20 -8.74
N THR A 203 -3.16 -8.61 -9.63
CA THR A 203 -3.77 -7.28 -9.41
C THR A 203 -4.13 -7.15 -7.95
N VAL A 204 -3.58 -6.17 -7.23
CA VAL A 204 -3.82 -5.88 -5.82
C VAL A 204 -5.29 -6.12 -5.49
N GLU A 205 -5.61 -7.30 -4.92
CA GLU A 205 -6.97 -7.87 -4.95
C GLU A 205 -7.97 -7.00 -4.17
N ARG A 206 -7.45 -6.18 -3.24
CA ARG A 206 -8.21 -5.25 -2.40
C ARG A 206 -8.09 -3.80 -2.85
N THR A 207 -7.73 -3.58 -4.13
CA THR A 207 -7.88 -2.27 -4.75
C THR A 207 -9.34 -1.89 -4.76
N VAL A 208 -9.63 -0.69 -4.29
CA VAL A 208 -10.95 -0.09 -4.36
C VAL A 208 -10.94 0.90 -5.51
N TYR A 209 -11.88 0.78 -6.43
CA TYR A 209 -12.01 1.65 -7.59
C TYR A 209 -13.12 2.65 -7.31
N LEU A 210 -12.78 3.94 -7.27
CA LEU A 210 -13.70 5.04 -6.99
C LEU A 210 -14.27 5.63 -8.27
N GLY A 211 -15.53 6.03 -8.28
CA GLY A 211 -16.14 6.65 -9.44
C GLY A 211 -17.59 7.06 -9.22
N GLY A 212 -18.34 7.25 -10.31
CA GLY A 212 -19.78 7.43 -10.27
C GLY A 212 -20.53 6.09 -10.18
N ARG A 213 -21.87 6.13 -10.24
CA ARG A 213 -22.74 4.95 -10.07
C ARG A 213 -22.38 3.72 -10.92
N ASN A 214 -21.81 3.94 -12.11
CA ASN A 214 -21.44 2.88 -13.06
C ASN A 214 -19.93 2.53 -13.00
N VAL A 215 -19.27 2.75 -11.85
CA VAL A 215 -17.85 2.44 -11.68
C VAL A 215 -17.61 0.94 -11.82
N THR A 216 -16.56 0.58 -12.56
CA THR A 216 -16.08 -0.81 -12.68
C THR A 216 -14.61 -0.87 -12.25
N VAL A 217 -14.09 -2.09 -12.10
CA VAL A 217 -12.67 -2.32 -11.79
C VAL A 217 -11.72 -1.88 -12.90
N ASP A 218 -12.24 -1.61 -14.11
CA ASP A 218 -11.45 -1.17 -15.26
C ASP A 218 -11.57 0.34 -15.54
N THR A 219 -12.60 0.99 -14.99
CA THR A 219 -12.94 2.39 -15.28
C THR A 219 -12.86 3.33 -14.10
N GLY A 220 -12.79 2.81 -12.87
CA GLY A 220 -12.68 3.62 -11.66
C GLY A 220 -11.26 4.10 -11.36
N TYR A 221 -11.15 5.16 -10.58
CA TYR A 221 -9.89 5.63 -10.05
C TYR A 221 -9.37 4.61 -9.02
N PRO A 222 -8.21 3.98 -9.25
CA PRO A 222 -7.72 2.93 -8.37
C PRO A 222 -7.16 3.53 -7.08
N LEU A 223 -7.70 3.10 -5.94
CA LEU A 223 -7.18 3.36 -4.61
C LEU A 223 -6.57 2.06 -4.07
N MET A 224 -5.25 1.94 -4.18
CA MET A 224 -4.54 0.75 -3.76
C MET A 224 -4.51 0.62 -2.23
N GLU A 225 -4.03 -0.53 -1.78
CA GLU A 225 -3.84 -0.84 -0.37
C GLU A 225 -3.03 0.23 0.36
N SER A 226 -3.50 0.63 1.55
CA SER A 226 -2.91 1.68 2.39
C SER A 226 -2.84 3.06 1.75
N GLN A 227 -3.46 3.28 0.59
CA GLN A 227 -3.54 4.59 -0.02
C GLN A 227 -4.73 5.39 0.51
N LYS A 228 -4.51 6.69 0.60
CA LYS A 228 -5.55 7.68 0.92
C LYS A 228 -5.68 8.65 -0.24
N VAL A 229 -6.90 9.10 -0.47
CA VAL A 229 -7.21 10.18 -1.39
C VAL A 229 -8.08 11.20 -0.67
N GLY A 230 -7.70 12.47 -0.74
CA GLY A 230 -8.54 13.59 -0.33
C GLY A 230 -9.40 14.01 -1.50
N ILE A 231 -10.72 14.06 -1.32
CA ILE A 231 -11.66 14.48 -2.36
C ILE A 231 -12.60 15.58 -1.85
N LEU A 232 -12.92 16.50 -2.75
CA LEU A 232 -13.97 17.49 -2.58
C LEU A 232 -14.97 17.30 -3.74
N PRO A 233 -16.02 16.48 -3.56
CA PRO A 233 -17.01 16.26 -4.61
C PRO A 233 -17.76 17.55 -4.94
N ALA A 234 -18.21 17.70 -6.19
CA ALA A 234 -19.16 18.75 -6.56
C ALA A 234 -20.47 18.57 -5.77
N GLN A 235 -21.22 19.66 -5.55
CA GLN A 235 -22.36 19.71 -4.62
C GLN A 235 -23.41 18.61 -4.82
N ASP A 236 -23.61 18.13 -6.05
CA ASP A 236 -24.62 17.14 -6.43
C ASP A 236 -24.04 15.78 -6.88
N LEU A 237 -22.75 15.52 -6.64
CA LEU A 237 -22.08 14.31 -7.14
C LEU A 237 -22.10 13.17 -6.11
N GLU A 238 -22.62 12.00 -6.46
CA GLU A 238 -22.42 10.79 -5.67
C GLU A 238 -21.07 10.14 -5.97
N ILE A 239 -20.37 9.68 -4.94
CA ILE A 239 -19.16 8.87 -5.07
C ILE A 239 -19.52 7.43 -4.74
N TRP A 240 -19.24 6.53 -5.66
CA TRP A 240 -19.42 5.09 -5.55
C TRP A 240 -18.06 4.39 -5.59
N ALA A 241 -18.03 3.15 -5.10
CA ALA A 241 -16.84 2.32 -5.11
C ALA A 241 -17.16 0.87 -5.45
N VAL A 242 -16.22 0.20 -6.11
CA VAL A 242 -16.27 -1.23 -6.37
C VAL A 242 -14.91 -1.84 -6.06
N ALA A 243 -14.87 -3.09 -5.62
CA ALA A 243 -13.65 -3.83 -5.36
C ALA A 243 -13.69 -5.19 -6.06
N LYS A 244 -12.51 -5.78 -6.34
CA LYS A 244 -12.47 -7.14 -6.91
C LYS A 244 -12.89 -8.21 -5.89
N ILE A 245 -12.69 -7.93 -4.61
CA ILE A 245 -13.11 -8.72 -3.46
C ILE A 245 -13.68 -7.75 -2.43
N GLU A 246 -14.69 -8.18 -1.67
CA GLU A 246 -15.27 -7.38 -0.60
C GLU A 246 -14.18 -6.88 0.38
N THR A 247 -14.19 -5.57 0.65
CA THR A 247 -13.22 -4.91 1.52
C THR A 247 -13.87 -3.75 2.28
N TYR A 248 -13.22 -3.25 3.33
CA TYR A 248 -13.70 -2.09 4.07
C TYR A 248 -12.97 -0.84 3.63
N VAL A 249 -13.66 0.29 3.58
CA VAL A 249 -13.13 1.63 3.30
C VAL A 249 -13.43 2.53 4.49
N LYS A 250 -12.48 3.38 4.88
CA LYS A 250 -12.68 4.38 5.93
C LYS A 250 -12.85 5.75 5.28
N VAL A 251 -13.95 6.41 5.60
CA VAL A 251 -14.27 7.75 5.12
C VAL A 251 -14.21 8.71 6.30
N TYR A 252 -13.28 9.66 6.26
CA TYR A 252 -13.13 10.70 7.27
C TYR A 252 -13.74 12.00 6.76
N ARG A 253 -14.61 12.62 7.57
CA ARG A 253 -15.21 13.92 7.28
C ARG A 253 -14.46 15.01 8.05
N LEU A 254 -13.85 15.95 7.33
CA LEU A 254 -13.13 17.10 7.89
C LEU A 254 -14.11 18.24 8.15
#